data_AF-A0A1S1P5U7-F1
#
_entry.id   AF-A0A1S1P5U7-F1
#
_cell.length_a   1.000
_cell.length_b   1.000
_cell.length_c   1.000
_cell.angle_alpha   90.00
_cell.angle_beta   90.00
_cell.angle_gamma   90.00
#
_symmetry.space_group_name_H-M   'P 1'
#
loop_
_entity.id
_entity.type
_entity.pdbx_description
1 polymer ?
#
loop_
_entity_poly.entity_id
_entity_poly.type
_entity_poly.pdbx_seq_one_letter_code
_entity_poly.pdbx_strand_id
1 'polypeptide(L)'
;MIADEFLAIATPALRHHRGADSVTVSAVEPSPHGPLVRWHGPLLATERERTPKGGATCVGPVPGPFILDVLARTISLRWRDGAPRCPKDWAERLGRRHREVFRDSPFECGAGWRWLWEGAAELMKERGVPPGFRTTQAKEKFGTIRWYYDCSDDYEYTQSLVDSVEHLSAFICEECGKPGRIWQGGWIRCLCPEHANGRKIAGGG
;
A
#
# COMPACT_ATOMS: atom_id res chain seq x y z
N MET A 1 5.49 -10.26 15.61
CA MET A 1 6.76 -10.27 14.87
C MET A 1 6.52 -9.71 13.46
N ILE A 2 7.55 -9.35 12.69
CA ILE A 2 7.37 -8.75 11.35
C ILE A 2 6.57 -9.63 10.38
N ALA A 3 6.78 -10.96 10.44
CA ALA A 3 6.03 -11.93 9.65
C ALA A 3 4.52 -11.90 9.98
N ASP A 4 4.17 -11.86 11.27
CA ASP A 4 2.77 -11.77 11.71
C ASP A 4 2.12 -10.47 11.22
N GLU A 5 2.87 -9.36 11.25
CA GLU A 5 2.36 -8.07 10.80
C GLU A 5 2.12 -8.05 9.28
N PHE A 6 3.04 -8.62 8.52
CA PHE A 6 2.87 -8.80 7.08
C PHE A 6 1.62 -9.64 6.78
N LEU A 7 1.45 -10.80 7.42
CA LEU A 7 0.30 -11.68 7.21
C LEU A 7 -1.02 -11.05 7.67
N ALA A 8 -1.00 -10.24 8.75
CA ALA A 8 -2.18 -9.53 9.24
C ALA A 8 -2.72 -8.48 8.26
N ILE A 9 -1.87 -7.98 7.35
CA ILE A 9 -2.27 -7.07 6.27
C ILE A 9 -2.54 -7.85 4.98
N ALA A 10 -1.65 -8.78 4.61
CA ALA A 10 -1.74 -9.57 3.38
C ALA A 10 -3.03 -10.39 3.30
N THR A 11 -3.39 -11.10 4.37
CA THR A 11 -4.56 -12.00 4.39
C THR A 11 -5.87 -11.27 4.06
N PRO A 12 -6.26 -10.18 4.76
CA PRO A 12 -7.47 -9.46 4.40
C PRO A 12 -7.35 -8.70 3.06
N ALA A 13 -6.15 -8.24 2.69
CA ALA A 13 -5.92 -7.57 1.41
C ALA A 13 -6.10 -8.51 0.21
N LEU A 14 -5.74 -9.79 0.33
CA LEU A 14 -5.86 -10.78 -0.73
C LEU A 14 -7.13 -11.63 -0.64
N ARG A 15 -8.10 -11.28 0.22
CA ARG A 15 -9.27 -12.14 0.52
C ARG A 15 -10.07 -12.62 -0.70
N HIS A 16 -10.00 -11.88 -1.80
CA HIS A 16 -10.73 -12.15 -3.04
C HIS A 16 -9.82 -12.64 -4.18
N HIS A 17 -8.53 -12.77 -3.93
CA HIS A 17 -7.56 -13.28 -4.90
C HIS A 17 -7.56 -14.81 -4.86
N ARG A 18 -7.64 -15.42 -6.04
CA ARG A 18 -7.51 -16.88 -6.18
C ARG A 18 -6.15 -17.34 -5.63
N GLY A 19 -6.19 -18.34 -4.74
CA GLY A 19 -5.00 -18.95 -4.14
C GLY A 19 -4.34 -18.13 -3.02
N ALA A 20 -5.03 -17.12 -2.48
CA ALA A 20 -4.54 -16.31 -1.36
C ALA A 20 -4.26 -17.12 -0.09
N ASP A 21 -4.97 -18.24 0.10
CA ASP A 21 -4.77 -19.20 1.18
C ASP A 21 -3.42 -19.95 1.10
N SER A 22 -2.78 -19.97 -0.07
CA SER A 22 -1.45 -20.58 -0.25
C SER A 22 -0.29 -19.68 0.22
N VAL A 23 -0.57 -18.43 0.59
CA VAL A 23 0.46 -17.45 0.95
C VAL A 23 1.02 -17.75 2.34
N THR A 24 2.34 -17.94 2.40
CA THR A 24 3.12 -18.19 3.61
C THR A 24 4.35 -17.30 3.66
N VAL A 25 4.88 -17.03 4.86
CA VAL A 25 6.17 -16.37 5.03
C VAL A 25 7.25 -17.44 5.09
N SER A 26 8.19 -17.39 4.16
CA SER A 26 9.29 -18.37 4.06
C SER A 26 10.52 -17.95 4.87
N ALA A 27 10.80 -16.65 4.94
CA ALA A 27 11.93 -16.11 5.70
C ALA A 27 11.76 -14.61 6.00
N VAL A 28 12.60 -14.10 6.90
CA VAL A 28 12.83 -12.67 7.08
C VAL A 28 14.33 -12.43 6.93
N GLU A 29 14.71 -11.65 5.93
CA GLU A 29 16.10 -11.45 5.54
C GLU A 29 16.52 -9.98 5.69
N PRO A 30 17.76 -9.68 6.07
CA PRO A 30 18.28 -8.32 6.01
C PRO A 30 18.25 -7.75 4.59
N SER A 31 17.89 -6.48 4.45
CA SER A 31 17.95 -5.74 3.18
C SER A 31 18.36 -4.28 3.41
N PRO A 32 18.73 -3.53 2.35
CA PRO A 32 19.02 -2.09 2.45
C PRO A 32 17.86 -1.25 3.02
N HIS A 33 16.63 -1.76 2.93
CA HIS A 33 15.41 -1.07 3.38
C HIS A 33 14.95 -1.52 4.76
N GLY A 34 15.72 -2.37 5.46
CA GLY A 34 15.32 -3.03 6.70
C GLY A 34 15.09 -4.55 6.52
N PRO A 35 14.53 -5.24 7.53
CA PRO A 35 14.20 -6.65 7.43
C PRO A 35 13.08 -6.88 6.40
N LEU A 36 13.38 -7.62 5.33
CA LEU A 36 12.48 -7.93 4.24
C LEU A 36 11.81 -9.28 4.45
N VAL A 37 10.48 -9.30 4.34
CA VAL A 37 9.70 -10.54 4.37
C VAL A 37 9.81 -11.24 3.02
N ARG A 38 10.26 -12.49 3.04
CA ARG A 38 10.14 -13.42 1.90
C ARG A 38 8.85 -14.20 2.04
N TRP A 39 8.07 -14.25 0.98
CA TRP A 39 6.79 -14.92 0.95
C TRP A 39 6.77 -15.97 -0.16
N HIS A 40 5.93 -16.98 0.00
CA HIS A 40 5.69 -18.03 -0.98
C HIS A 40 4.19 -18.25 -1.12
N GLY A 41 3.68 -18.21 -2.35
CA GLY A 41 2.25 -18.36 -2.66
C GLY A 41 2.06 -19.10 -3.97
N PRO A 42 2.25 -20.44 -4.00
CA PRO A 42 2.35 -21.20 -5.24
C PRO A 42 1.05 -21.25 -6.05
N LEU A 43 -0.11 -20.99 -5.42
CA LEU A 43 -1.41 -20.97 -6.08
C LEU A 43 -1.92 -19.56 -6.34
N LEU A 44 -1.17 -18.53 -5.92
CA LEU A 44 -1.60 -17.14 -6.01
C LEU A 44 -1.57 -16.68 -7.47
N ALA A 45 -2.71 -16.18 -7.95
CA ALA A 45 -2.84 -15.73 -9.33
C ALA A 45 -1.81 -14.63 -9.68
N THR A 46 -1.01 -14.87 -10.72
CA THR A 46 0.09 -14.00 -11.17
C THR A 46 -0.32 -13.03 -12.28
N GLU A 47 -1.40 -13.33 -13.00
CA GLU A 47 -1.89 -12.51 -14.11
C GLU A 47 -3.07 -11.65 -13.67
N ARG A 48 -3.18 -10.46 -14.29
CA ARG A 48 -4.30 -9.55 -14.05
C ARG A 48 -5.51 -10.09 -14.80
N GLU A 49 -6.57 -10.45 -14.08
CA GLU A 49 -7.80 -10.94 -14.72
C GLU A 49 -8.35 -9.90 -15.70
N ARG A 50 -8.74 -10.31 -16.91
CA ARG A 50 -9.35 -9.43 -17.91
C ARG A 50 -10.66 -10.05 -18.35
N THR A 51 -11.76 -9.35 -18.10
CA THR A 51 -13.10 -9.88 -18.37
C THR A 51 -13.80 -9.00 -19.40
N PRO A 52 -14.26 -9.55 -20.53
CA PRO A 52 -15.08 -8.80 -21.46
C PRO A 52 -16.44 -8.47 -20.82
N LYS A 53 -16.82 -7.19 -20.83
CA LYS A 53 -18.11 -6.71 -20.33
C LYS A 53 -18.68 -5.67 -21.29
N GLY A 54 -19.71 -6.07 -22.04
CA GLY A 54 -20.46 -5.15 -22.91
C GLY A 54 -19.64 -4.44 -23.99
N GLY A 55 -18.70 -5.13 -24.64
CA GLY A 55 -17.83 -4.55 -25.68
C GLY A 55 -16.59 -3.81 -25.17
N ALA A 56 -16.45 -3.62 -23.86
CA ALA A 56 -15.22 -3.15 -23.22
C ALA A 56 -14.52 -4.30 -22.47
N THR A 57 -13.19 -4.27 -22.41
CA THR A 57 -12.44 -5.19 -21.53
C THR A 57 -12.31 -4.55 -20.16
N CYS A 58 -12.95 -5.13 -19.13
CA CYS A 58 -12.74 -4.71 -17.76
C CYS A 58 -11.41 -5.30 -17.27
N VAL A 59 -10.52 -4.45 -16.78
CA VAL A 59 -9.30 -4.88 -16.11
C VAL A 59 -9.64 -5.21 -14.66
N GLY A 60 -9.32 -6.42 -14.24
CA GLY A 60 -9.54 -6.94 -12.90
C GLY A 60 -8.55 -6.37 -11.86
N PRO A 61 -8.61 -6.87 -10.62
CA PRO A 61 -7.75 -6.40 -9.54
C PRO A 61 -6.27 -6.63 -9.87
N VAL A 62 -5.39 -5.84 -9.26
CA VAL A 62 -3.94 -6.03 -9.37
C VAL A 62 -3.56 -7.45 -8.96
N PRO A 63 -2.63 -8.12 -9.67
CA PRO A 63 -2.16 -9.46 -9.31
C PRO A 63 -1.70 -9.54 -7.86
N GLY A 64 -2.02 -10.66 -7.20
CA GLY A 64 -1.68 -10.88 -5.79
C GLY A 64 -0.18 -10.73 -5.48
N PRO A 65 0.73 -11.31 -6.29
CA PRO A 65 2.18 -11.15 -6.10
C PRO A 65 2.63 -9.69 -6.06
N PHE A 66 2.08 -8.85 -6.94
CA PHE A 66 2.45 -7.43 -7.00
C PHE A 66 2.03 -6.70 -5.72
N ILE A 67 0.83 -6.99 -5.20
CA ILE A 67 0.36 -6.44 -3.92
C ILE A 67 1.32 -6.86 -2.79
N LEU A 68 1.73 -8.12 -2.76
CA LEU A 68 2.64 -8.64 -1.73
C LEU A 68 4.04 -8.04 -1.82
N ASP A 69 4.56 -7.75 -3.02
CA ASP A 69 5.86 -7.09 -3.19
C ASP A 69 5.84 -5.65 -2.67
N VAL A 70 4.77 -4.90 -2.97
CA VAL A 70 4.56 -3.55 -2.42
C VAL A 70 4.43 -3.60 -0.90
N LEU A 71 3.68 -4.57 -0.37
CA LEU A 71 3.53 -4.76 1.07
C LEU A 71 4.85 -5.15 1.74
N ALA A 72 5.64 -6.05 1.15
CA ALA A 72 6.92 -6.49 1.69
C ALA A 72 7.90 -5.32 1.79
N ARG A 73 7.96 -4.47 0.75
CA ARG A 73 8.76 -3.23 0.78
C ARG A 73 8.27 -2.27 1.87
N THR A 74 6.95 -2.07 1.97
CA THR A 74 6.33 -1.20 2.97
C THR A 74 6.68 -1.65 4.38
N ILE A 75 6.54 -2.94 4.68
CA ILE A 75 6.83 -3.53 5.99
C ILE A 75 8.31 -3.48 6.31
N SER A 76 9.19 -3.72 5.33
CA SER A 76 10.64 -3.57 5.51
C SER A 76 11.00 -2.15 5.97
N LEU A 77 10.52 -1.13 5.25
CA LEU A 77 10.77 0.27 5.59
C LEU A 77 10.18 0.65 6.95
N ARG A 78 9.03 0.07 7.31
CA ARG A 78 8.36 0.26 8.60
C ARG A 78 9.20 -0.24 9.76
N TRP A 79 9.81 -1.40 9.60
CA TRP A 79 10.62 -2.07 10.62
C TRP A 79 12.10 -1.65 10.61
N ARG A 80 12.54 -0.86 9.61
CA ARG A 80 13.93 -0.39 9.47
C ARG A 80 14.48 0.24 10.75
N ASP A 81 13.69 1.08 11.40
CA ASP A 81 14.12 1.94 12.51
C ASP A 81 13.49 1.53 13.88
N GLY A 82 12.99 0.29 13.97
CA GLY A 82 12.34 -0.27 15.16
C GLY A 82 10.84 0.05 15.24
N ALA A 83 10.36 0.45 16.42
CA ALA A 83 8.94 0.79 16.63
C ALA A 83 8.50 1.91 15.66
N PRO A 84 7.29 1.81 15.07
CA PRO A 84 6.80 2.80 14.13
C PRO A 84 6.81 4.20 14.76
N ARG A 85 7.54 5.12 14.13
CA ARG A 85 7.62 6.53 14.50
C ARG A 85 7.12 7.41 13.36
N CYS A 86 6.16 8.25 13.67
CA CYS A 86 5.51 9.17 12.75
C CYS A 86 5.80 10.62 13.18
N PRO A 87 6.99 11.17 12.85
CA PRO A 87 7.33 12.54 13.23
C PRO A 87 6.43 13.54 12.49
N LYS A 88 6.20 14.72 13.07
CA LYS A 88 5.29 15.74 12.49
C LYS A 88 5.72 16.22 11.09
N ASP A 89 7.01 16.19 10.81
CA ASP A 89 7.64 16.61 9.56
C ASP A 89 7.80 15.45 8.53
N TRP A 90 7.12 14.31 8.74
CA TRP A 90 7.25 13.14 7.87
C TRP A 90 6.98 13.45 6.40
N ALA A 91 5.95 14.27 6.12
CA ALA A 91 5.49 14.60 4.77
C ALA A 91 6.55 15.42 4.01
N GLU A 92 7.12 16.44 4.68
CA GLU A 92 8.20 17.26 4.14
C GLU A 92 9.45 16.41 3.86
N ARG A 93 9.84 15.56 4.82
CA ARG A 93 11.00 14.66 4.64
C ARG A 93 10.81 13.71 3.47
N LEU A 94 9.62 13.14 3.33
CA LEU A 94 9.30 12.20 2.26
C LEU A 94 9.28 12.89 0.90
N GLY A 95 8.60 14.05 0.80
CA GLY A 95 8.56 14.86 -0.42
C GLY A 95 9.96 15.29 -0.85
N ARG A 96 10.82 15.70 0.09
CA ARG A 96 12.22 16.05 -0.19
C ARG A 96 13.03 14.86 -0.69
N ARG A 97 12.91 13.70 -0.05
CA ARG A 97 13.67 12.48 -0.42
C ARG A 97 13.23 11.88 -1.75
N HIS A 98 11.93 11.93 -2.05
CA HIS A 98 11.35 11.37 -3.27
C HIS A 98 10.75 12.47 -4.15
N ARG A 99 11.50 13.58 -4.33
CA ARG A 99 11.06 14.77 -5.07
C ARG A 99 10.66 14.47 -6.53
N GLU A 100 11.28 13.49 -7.16
CA GLU A 100 10.92 13.08 -8.53
C GLU A 100 9.51 12.45 -8.62
N VAL A 101 9.03 11.82 -7.55
CA VAL A 101 7.72 11.16 -7.49
C VAL A 101 6.65 12.12 -6.95
N PHE A 102 6.92 12.75 -5.81
CA PHE A 102 5.92 13.55 -5.09
C PHE A 102 6.00 15.05 -5.38
N ARG A 103 7.16 15.53 -5.86
CA ARG A 103 7.42 16.93 -6.18
C ARG A 103 6.87 17.88 -5.11
N ASP A 104 5.94 18.75 -5.47
CA ASP A 104 5.35 19.77 -4.60
C ASP A 104 3.92 19.40 -4.15
N SER A 105 3.50 18.14 -4.32
CA SER A 105 2.17 17.70 -3.92
C SER A 105 2.12 17.54 -2.39
N PRO A 106 1.21 18.26 -1.69
CA PRO A 106 1.03 18.07 -0.26
C PRO A 106 0.40 16.70 0.02
N PHE A 107 0.76 16.11 1.16
CA PHE A 107 0.12 14.90 1.66
C PHE A 107 -1.03 15.27 2.57
N GLU A 108 -2.26 15.10 2.09
CA GLU A 108 -3.49 15.30 2.85
C GLU A 108 -3.97 13.97 3.45
N CYS A 109 -3.08 13.29 4.19
CA CYS A 109 -3.34 11.99 4.78
C CYS A 109 -2.53 11.77 6.07
N GLY A 110 -2.86 10.69 6.80
CA GLY A 110 -2.22 10.36 8.07
C GLY A 110 -0.79 9.82 7.93
N ALA A 111 0.03 10.08 8.95
CA ALA A 111 1.45 9.75 8.98
C ALA A 111 1.76 8.24 8.99
N GLY A 112 0.80 7.40 9.35
CA GLY A 112 0.91 5.95 9.36
C GLY A 112 1.09 5.35 7.96
N TRP A 113 0.67 6.07 6.91
CA TRP A 113 0.87 5.63 5.53
C TRP A 113 2.21 6.04 4.92
N ARG A 114 3.09 6.73 5.66
CA ARG A 114 4.36 7.23 5.14
C ARG A 114 5.23 6.15 4.50
N TRP A 115 5.23 4.93 5.04
CA TRP A 115 6.05 3.83 4.54
C TRP A 115 5.49 3.19 3.27
N LEU A 116 4.17 3.26 3.11
CA LEU A 116 3.51 2.80 1.89
C LEU A 116 3.84 3.75 0.73
N TRP A 117 3.81 5.06 1.00
CA TRP A 117 4.30 6.07 0.06
C TRP A 117 5.80 5.93 -0.23
N GLU A 118 6.64 5.78 0.79
CA GLU A 118 8.09 5.60 0.65
C GLU A 118 8.41 4.34 -0.18
N GLY A 119 7.77 3.22 0.12
CA GLY A 119 7.96 1.96 -0.59
C GLY A 119 7.55 2.02 -2.05
N ALA A 120 6.41 2.64 -2.35
CA ALA A 120 5.98 2.84 -3.72
C ALA A 120 6.93 3.77 -4.50
N ALA A 121 7.39 4.86 -3.88
CA ALA A 121 8.35 5.75 -4.52
C ALA A 121 9.70 5.05 -4.79
N GLU A 122 10.18 4.19 -3.90
CA GLU A 122 11.39 3.40 -4.14
C GLU A 122 11.21 2.40 -5.28
N LEU A 123 10.11 1.63 -5.29
CA LEU A 123 9.82 0.65 -6.33
C LEU A 123 9.68 1.31 -7.72
N MET A 124 9.02 2.47 -7.79
CA MET A 124 8.91 3.25 -9.03
C MET A 124 10.28 3.70 -9.54
N LYS A 125 11.17 4.16 -8.65
CA LYS A 125 12.53 4.57 -9.02
C LYS A 125 13.37 3.40 -9.51
N GLU A 126 13.28 2.25 -8.84
CA GLU A 126 13.97 1.02 -9.24
C GLU A 126 13.54 0.55 -10.63
N ARG A 127 12.24 0.70 -10.96
CA ARG A 127 11.72 0.40 -12.30
C ARG A 127 12.08 1.46 -13.35
N GLY A 128 12.30 2.70 -12.90
CA GLY A 128 12.43 3.88 -13.73
C GLY A 128 11.16 4.71 -13.68
N VAL A 129 11.27 5.94 -13.18
CA VAL A 129 10.14 6.88 -13.10
C VAL A 129 9.66 7.20 -14.53
N PRO A 130 8.37 7.00 -14.85
CA PRO A 130 7.87 7.22 -16.19
C PRO A 130 8.08 8.67 -16.66
N PRO A 131 8.31 8.91 -17.96
CA PRO A 131 8.43 10.26 -18.49
C PRO A 131 7.18 11.09 -18.22
N GLY A 132 7.37 12.31 -17.75
CA GLY A 132 6.26 13.20 -17.40
C GLY A 132 5.50 12.81 -16.13
N PHE A 133 5.94 11.78 -15.39
CA PHE A 133 5.28 11.39 -14.14
C PHE A 133 5.25 12.56 -13.15
N ARG A 134 4.06 12.86 -12.64
CA ARG A 134 3.86 13.89 -11.63
C ARG A 134 2.68 13.52 -10.74
N THR A 135 2.92 13.42 -9.43
CA THR A 135 1.82 13.37 -8.47
C THR A 135 1.08 14.71 -8.47
N THR A 136 -0.23 14.67 -8.73
CA THR A 136 -1.11 15.85 -8.71
C THR A 136 -1.83 15.98 -7.37
N GLN A 137 -2.24 14.87 -6.76
CA GLN A 137 -2.82 14.84 -5.41
C GLN A 137 -2.47 13.55 -4.68
N ALA A 138 -2.14 13.66 -3.39
CA ALA A 138 -1.96 12.55 -2.47
C ALA A 138 -2.82 12.80 -1.22
N LYS A 139 -3.99 12.15 -1.14
CA LYS A 139 -4.97 12.45 -0.07
C LYS A 139 -5.66 11.22 0.47
N GLU A 140 -6.28 11.37 1.63
CA GLU A 140 -7.23 10.40 2.17
C GLU A 140 -8.61 10.58 1.51
N LYS A 141 -9.27 9.46 1.22
CA LYS A 141 -10.69 9.40 0.86
C LYS A 141 -11.29 8.06 1.28
N PHE A 142 -12.33 8.10 2.11
CA PHE A 142 -13.07 6.93 2.61
C PHE A 142 -12.20 5.89 3.34
N GLY A 143 -11.23 6.35 4.13
CA GLY A 143 -10.27 5.53 4.85
C GLY A 143 -9.23 4.88 3.94
N THR A 144 -9.02 5.40 2.74
CA THR A 144 -8.01 4.90 1.79
C THR A 144 -7.23 6.04 1.17
N ILE A 145 -6.04 5.76 0.65
CA ILE A 145 -5.29 6.68 -0.19
C ILE A 145 -6.02 6.87 -1.53
N ARG A 146 -5.99 8.10 -2.03
CA ARG A 146 -6.16 8.41 -3.45
C ARG A 146 -4.92 9.08 -3.97
N TRP A 147 -4.30 8.46 -4.97
CA TRP A 147 -3.08 8.94 -5.61
C TRP A 147 -3.37 9.31 -7.05
N TYR A 148 -3.55 10.61 -7.29
CA TYR A 148 -3.72 11.16 -8.62
C TYR A 148 -2.36 11.56 -9.18
N TYR A 149 -2.13 11.24 -10.46
CA TYR A 149 -0.89 11.54 -11.15
C TYR A 149 -1.14 11.81 -12.64
N ASP A 150 -0.23 12.57 -13.24
CA ASP A 150 -0.08 12.72 -14.69
C ASP A 150 1.10 11.87 -15.16
N CYS A 151 1.04 11.36 -16.38
CA CYS A 151 2.13 10.65 -17.05
C CYS A 151 1.98 10.82 -18.57
N SER A 152 3.09 10.85 -19.31
CA SER A 152 3.05 11.06 -20.77
C SER A 152 2.54 9.84 -21.55
N ASP A 153 2.76 8.63 -21.01
CA ASP A 153 2.33 7.37 -21.59
C ASP A 153 1.55 6.53 -20.58
N ASP A 154 0.73 5.62 -21.08
CA ASP A 154 0.06 4.65 -20.23
C ASP A 154 1.04 3.57 -19.73
N TYR A 155 1.42 3.64 -18.45
CA TYR A 155 2.43 2.76 -17.86
C TYR A 155 1.78 1.75 -16.90
N GLU A 156 1.53 0.53 -17.39
CA GLU A 156 0.80 -0.55 -16.68
C GLU A 156 1.39 -0.85 -15.29
N TYR A 157 2.72 -0.78 -15.15
CA TYR A 157 3.39 -0.95 -13.85
C TYR A 157 3.04 0.17 -12.87
N THR A 158 2.99 1.42 -13.33
CA THR A 158 2.65 2.58 -12.49
C THR A 158 1.20 2.53 -12.04
N GLN A 159 0.29 2.20 -12.96
CA GLN A 159 -1.11 1.95 -12.60
C GLN A 159 -1.21 0.85 -11.53
N SER A 160 -0.56 -0.29 -11.74
CA SER A 160 -0.60 -1.43 -10.80
C SER A 160 0.00 -1.07 -9.43
N LEU A 161 1.04 -0.25 -9.40
CA LEU A 161 1.66 0.26 -8.18
C LEU A 161 0.74 1.23 -7.42
N VAL A 162 0.14 2.18 -8.13
CA VAL A 162 -0.84 3.11 -7.56
C VAL A 162 -2.05 2.35 -7.02
N ASP A 163 -2.65 1.47 -7.83
CA ASP A 163 -3.77 0.62 -7.43
C ASP A 163 -3.43 -0.22 -6.17
N SER A 164 -2.20 -0.75 -6.08
CA SER A 164 -1.73 -1.50 -4.90
C SER A 164 -1.62 -0.63 -3.66
N VAL A 165 -1.12 0.61 -3.79
CA VAL A 165 -1.03 1.57 -2.68
C VAL A 165 -2.42 1.94 -2.17
N GLU A 166 -3.33 2.28 -3.07
CA GLU A 166 -4.71 2.61 -2.70
C GLU A 166 -5.38 1.42 -2.00
N HIS A 167 -5.21 0.21 -2.54
CA HIS A 167 -5.75 -1.01 -1.96
C HIS A 167 -5.16 -1.33 -0.57
N LEU A 168 -3.84 -1.35 -0.43
CA LEU A 168 -3.15 -1.68 0.83
C LEU A 168 -3.44 -0.67 1.94
N SER A 169 -3.67 0.60 1.60
CA SER A 169 -4.02 1.63 2.58
C SER A 169 -5.28 1.29 3.38
N ALA A 170 -6.21 0.52 2.81
CA ALA A 170 -7.44 0.07 3.47
C ALA A 170 -7.20 -0.93 4.63
N PHE A 171 -5.97 -1.42 4.77
CA PHE A 171 -5.55 -2.43 5.75
C PHE A 171 -4.39 -1.96 6.63
N ILE A 172 -3.96 -0.71 6.48
CA ILE A 172 -2.86 -0.11 7.24
C ILE A 172 -3.40 1.10 7.98
N CYS A 173 -3.16 1.16 9.29
CA CYS A 173 -3.60 2.28 10.13
C CYS A 173 -2.97 3.60 9.65
N GLU A 174 -3.81 4.58 9.34
CA GLU A 174 -3.36 5.89 8.86
C GLU A 174 -2.65 6.73 9.94
N GLU A 175 -2.77 6.37 11.22
CA GLU A 175 -2.10 7.08 12.34
C GLU A 175 -0.70 6.54 12.62
N CYS A 176 -0.51 5.21 12.60
CA CYS A 176 0.73 4.58 13.06
C CYS A 176 1.31 3.49 12.17
N GLY A 177 0.64 3.13 11.08
CA GLY A 177 1.13 2.13 10.12
C GLY A 177 1.06 0.67 10.59
N LYS A 178 0.50 0.39 11.77
CA LYS A 178 0.16 -0.99 12.20
C LYS A 178 -0.99 -1.54 11.34
N PRO A 179 -1.25 -2.87 11.34
CA PRO A 179 -2.42 -3.45 10.69
C PRO A 179 -3.71 -2.76 11.16
N GLY A 180 -4.50 -2.37 10.18
CA GLY A 180 -5.71 -1.58 10.35
C GLY A 180 -6.90 -2.19 9.63
N ARG A 181 -8.06 -1.60 9.89
CA ARG A 181 -9.31 -1.88 9.17
C ARG A 181 -10.09 -0.60 9.01
N ILE A 182 -11.02 -0.57 8.07
CA ILE A 182 -11.90 0.57 7.88
C ILE A 182 -12.92 0.63 9.02
N TRP A 183 -13.01 1.79 9.67
CA TRP A 183 -14.00 2.08 10.71
C TRP A 183 -14.95 3.20 10.28
N GLN A 184 -16.20 3.10 10.72
CA GLN A 184 -17.31 4.04 10.56
C GLN A 184 -17.77 4.58 11.93
N GLY A 185 -18.64 5.59 11.91
CA GLY A 185 -19.12 6.31 13.10
C GLY A 185 -18.78 7.80 13.07
N GLY A 186 -18.94 8.43 11.90
CA GLY A 186 -18.44 9.76 11.55
C GLY A 186 -17.64 9.68 10.25
N TRP A 187 -16.49 10.34 10.20
CA TRP A 187 -15.54 10.20 9.09
C TRP A 187 -15.01 8.77 9.00
N ILE A 188 -15.05 8.19 7.79
CA ILE A 188 -14.51 6.86 7.50
C ILE A 188 -12.99 6.93 7.52
N ARG A 189 -12.33 6.04 8.27
CA ARG A 189 -10.86 6.04 8.47
C ARG A 189 -10.32 4.62 8.55
N CYS A 190 -9.08 4.40 8.12
CA CYS A 190 -8.40 3.11 8.36
C CYS A 190 -7.56 3.19 9.63
N LEU A 191 -7.94 2.46 10.67
CA LEU A 191 -7.31 2.55 11.99
C LEU A 191 -6.98 1.16 12.53
N CYS A 192 -5.92 1.05 13.33
CA CYS A 192 -5.71 -0.11 14.18
C CYS A 192 -6.68 -0.07 15.38
N PRO A 193 -6.88 -1.18 16.10
CA PRO A 193 -7.76 -1.21 17.26
C PRO A 193 -7.45 -0.14 18.32
N GLU A 194 -6.16 0.17 18.53
CA GLU A 194 -5.70 1.18 19.48
C GLU A 194 -6.18 2.60 19.11
N HIS A 195 -6.13 2.97 17.83
CA HIS A 195 -6.55 4.30 17.35
C HIS A 195 -8.02 4.40 16.99
N ALA A 196 -8.72 3.26 16.90
CA ALA A 196 -10.14 3.23 16.56
C ALA A 196 -11.01 3.92 17.62
N ASN A 197 -10.57 4.05 18.88
CA ASN A 197 -11.27 4.76 19.95
C ASN A 197 -12.78 4.44 20.03
N GLY A 198 -13.15 3.16 19.96
CA GLY A 198 -14.55 2.71 20.06
C GLY A 198 -15.41 2.94 18.82
N ARG A 199 -14.83 3.31 17.67
CA ARG A 199 -15.54 3.36 16.38
C ARG A 199 -16.11 1.99 16.00
N LYS A 200 -17.10 1.97 15.09
CA LYS A 200 -17.70 0.73 14.55
C LYS A 200 -16.94 0.28 13.31
N ILE A 201 -16.80 -1.02 13.09
CA ILE A 201 -16.11 -1.52 11.88
C ILE A 201 -17.04 -1.31 10.66
N ALA A 202 -16.49 -0.83 9.55
CA ALA A 202 -17.23 -0.66 8.31
C ALA A 202 -17.59 -2.03 7.70
N GLY A 203 -18.88 -2.24 7.39
CA GLY A 203 -19.34 -3.49 6.79
C GLY A 203 -19.36 -4.70 7.73
N GLY A 204 -19.21 -4.48 9.04
CA GLY A 204 -19.42 -5.51 10.06
C GLY A 204 -20.86 -5.49 10.59
N GLY A 205 -21.61 -6.54 10.26
CA GLY A 205 -22.69 -7.07 11.08
C GLY A 205 -22.14 -8.21 11.94
#